data_AF-A0A8C9VXD0-F1
#
_entry.id   AF-A0A8C9VXD0-F1
#
_cell.length_a   1.000
_cell.length_b   1.000
_cell.length_c   1.000
_cell.angle_alpha   90.00
_cell.angle_beta   90.00
_cell.angle_gamma   90.00
#
_symmetry.space_group_name_H-M   'P 1'
#
loop_
_entity.id
_entity.type
_entity.pdbx_description
1 polymer ?
#
loop_
_entity_poly.entity_id
_entity_poly.type
_entity_poly.pdbx_seq_one_letter_code
_entity_poly.pdbx_strand_id
1 'polypeptide(L)'
;MAKWGEGDPRWIVEERADATNVNNWHWTERDVTSWSSDKLKELLLGVYVENEEGSCEITEVSKLEGEASINNRKGKLIFFYEWDVKATWKGKLF
;
A
#
# COMPACT_ATOMS: atom_id res chain seq x y z
N MET A 1 -22.08 -21.74 21.46
CA MET A 1 -21.68 -22.64 20.35
C MET A 1 -22.94 -23.33 19.87
N ALA A 2 -23.18 -23.41 18.56
CA ALA A 2 -24.33 -24.12 18.02
C ALA A 2 -24.23 -25.63 18.35
N LYS A 3 -25.36 -26.30 18.54
CA LYS A 3 -25.38 -27.75 18.77
C LYS A 3 -24.95 -28.48 17.50
N TRP A 4 -24.22 -29.58 17.65
CA TRP A 4 -23.80 -30.42 16.52
C TRP A 4 -25.03 -30.87 15.71
N GLY A 5 -25.10 -30.49 14.44
CA GLY A 5 -26.21 -30.82 13.53
C GLY A 5 -27.32 -29.77 13.42
N GLU A 6 -27.32 -28.72 14.24
CA GLU A 6 -28.22 -27.58 14.09
C GLU A 6 -27.41 -26.36 13.65
N GLY A 7 -27.44 -26.04 12.35
CA GLY A 7 -26.84 -24.81 11.83
C GLY A 7 -27.51 -23.59 12.46
N ASP A 8 -26.74 -22.74 13.13
CA ASP A 8 -27.24 -21.46 13.63
C ASP A 8 -27.40 -20.51 12.44
N PRO A 9 -28.58 -19.94 12.16
CA PRO A 9 -28.78 -19.02 11.03
C PRO A 9 -27.94 -17.73 11.12
N ARG A 10 -27.31 -17.44 12.27
CA ARG A 10 -26.30 -16.37 12.40
C ARG A 10 -24.91 -16.79 11.91
N TRP A 11 -24.65 -18.09 11.81
CA TRP A 11 -23.43 -18.69 11.27
C TRP A 11 -23.71 -19.12 9.84
N ILE A 12 -23.69 -18.16 8.91
CA ILE A 12 -23.68 -18.46 7.48
C ILE A 12 -22.27 -18.89 7.12
N VAL A 13 -21.93 -20.15 7.40
CA VAL A 13 -20.77 -20.85 6.83
C VAL A 13 -21.28 -21.73 5.69
N GLU A 14 -22.01 -21.13 4.77
CA GLU A 14 -22.24 -21.72 3.46
C GLU A 14 -21.15 -21.20 2.54
N GLU A 15 -20.39 -22.11 1.93
CA GLU A 15 -19.55 -21.78 0.77
C GLU A 15 -20.45 -21.21 -0.32
N ARG A 16 -20.52 -19.87 -0.39
CA ARG A 16 -21.26 -19.23 -1.47
C ARG A 16 -20.51 -19.50 -2.76
N ALA A 17 -21.23 -19.96 -3.77
CA ALA A 17 -20.69 -20.17 -5.12
C ALA A 17 -20.09 -18.90 -5.75
N ASP A 18 -20.41 -17.72 -5.21
CA ASP A 18 -19.89 -16.42 -5.66
C ASP A 18 -18.55 -16.01 -5.03
N ALA A 19 -18.02 -16.81 -4.08
CA ALA A 19 -16.77 -16.55 -3.34
C ALA A 19 -16.63 -15.12 -2.78
N THR A 20 -17.75 -14.43 -2.52
CA THR A 20 -17.72 -13.00 -2.19
C THR A 20 -17.20 -12.79 -0.76
N ASN A 21 -16.20 -11.92 -0.59
CA ASN A 21 -15.67 -11.54 0.72
C ASN A 21 -16.64 -10.61 1.46
N VAL A 22 -17.72 -11.18 2.00
CA VAL A 22 -18.74 -10.44 2.75
C VAL A 22 -18.09 -9.71 3.93
N ASN A 23 -18.30 -8.39 4.01
CA ASN A 23 -17.75 -7.50 5.03
C ASN A 23 -16.21 -7.53 5.17
N ASN A 24 -15.48 -7.95 4.14
CA ASN A 24 -14.03 -8.09 4.17
C ASN A 24 -13.49 -8.92 5.35
N TRP A 25 -14.22 -9.98 5.72
CA TRP A 25 -13.85 -10.84 6.84
C TRP A 25 -12.69 -11.79 6.51
N HIS A 26 -12.65 -12.28 5.26
CA HIS A 26 -11.62 -13.17 4.76
C HIS A 26 -10.37 -12.40 4.34
N TRP A 27 -9.22 -13.08 4.39
CA TRP A 27 -7.96 -12.50 3.92
C TRP A 27 -8.06 -12.26 2.41
N THR A 28 -7.89 -11.01 2.01
CA THR A 28 -7.70 -10.64 0.60
C THR A 28 -6.48 -9.75 0.50
N GLU A 29 -5.59 -10.09 -0.41
CA GLU A 29 -4.39 -9.34 -0.71
C GLU A 29 -4.53 -8.67 -2.07
N ARG A 30 -4.15 -7.40 -2.15
CA ARG A 30 -4.04 -6.66 -3.39
C ARG A 30 -2.63 -6.11 -3.50
N ASP A 31 -1.92 -6.55 -4.53
CA ASP A 31 -0.67 -5.93 -4.93
C ASP A 31 -0.94 -4.50 -5.44
N VAL A 32 -0.19 -3.55 -4.90
CA VAL A 32 -0.22 -2.13 -5.28
C VAL A 32 1.18 -1.62 -5.58
N THR A 33 2.15 -2.51 -5.83
CA THR A 33 3.56 -2.18 -6.09
C THR A 33 3.70 -1.24 -7.28
N SER A 34 3.07 -1.54 -8.42
CA SER A 34 3.17 -0.68 -9.61
C SER A 34 2.63 0.73 -9.35
N TRP A 35 1.43 0.84 -8.77
CA TRP A 35 0.85 2.15 -8.45
C TRP A 35 1.70 2.92 -7.44
N SER A 36 2.22 2.23 -6.42
CA SER A 36 3.05 2.84 -5.38
C SER A 36 4.39 3.32 -5.95
N SER A 37 5.00 2.56 -6.86
CA SER A 37 6.23 2.95 -7.56
C SER A 37 6.03 4.22 -8.37
N ASP A 38 4.97 4.28 -9.19
CA ASP A 38 4.64 5.48 -9.96
C ASP A 38 4.39 6.69 -9.04
N LYS A 39 3.65 6.48 -7.95
CA LYS A 39 3.33 7.56 -7.01
C LYS A 39 4.55 8.06 -6.25
N LEU A 40 5.42 7.15 -5.79
CA LEU A 40 6.66 7.52 -5.11
C LEU A 40 7.58 8.31 -6.05
N LYS A 41 7.71 7.89 -7.31
CA LYS A 41 8.53 8.60 -8.30
C LYS A 41 8.01 10.02 -8.56
N GLU A 42 6.70 10.18 -8.72
CA GLU A 42 6.04 11.49 -8.87
C GLU A 42 6.32 12.40 -7.65
N LEU A 43 6.11 11.88 -6.44
CA LEU A 43 6.29 12.64 -5.20
C LEU A 43 7.75 13.05 -4.98
N LEU A 44 8.69 12.13 -5.22
CA LEU A 44 10.13 12.38 -5.02
C LEU A 44 10.66 13.41 -6.01
N LEU A 45 10.30 13.33 -7.29
CA LEU A 45 10.70 14.33 -8.29
C LEU A 45 10.07 15.71 -8.05
N GLY A 46 8.97 15.77 -7.29
CA GLY A 46 8.34 17.04 -6.88
C GLY A 46 8.98 17.69 -5.65
N VAL A 47 9.99 17.08 -5.03
CA VAL A 47 10.63 17.64 -3.82
C VAL A 47 11.56 18.79 -4.19
N TYR A 48 11.20 19.98 -3.71
CA TYR A 48 11.97 21.21 -3.80
C TYR A 48 11.99 21.91 -2.44
N VAL A 49 13.17 22.38 -2.02
CA VAL A 49 13.35 23.14 -0.78
C VAL A 49 14.18 24.38 -1.08
N GLU A 50 13.77 25.53 -0.53
CA GLU A 50 14.46 26.81 -0.71
C GLU A 50 14.42 27.61 0.61
N ASN A 51 15.55 28.23 0.93
CA ASN A 51 15.72 29.11 2.08
C ASN A 51 16.65 30.29 1.72
N GLU A 52 16.99 31.13 2.72
CA GLU A 52 17.88 32.28 2.53
C GLU A 52 19.31 31.89 2.12
N GLU A 53 19.73 30.65 2.38
CA GLU A 53 21.09 30.15 2.12
C GLU A 53 21.22 29.47 0.75
N GLY A 54 20.12 28.99 0.16
CA GLY A 54 20.14 28.26 -1.09
C GLY A 54 18.84 27.55 -1.45
N SER A 55 18.89 26.77 -2.53
CA SER A 55 17.83 25.87 -2.95
C SER A 55 18.36 24.48 -3.28
N CYS A 56 17.52 23.45 -3.12
CA CYS A 56 17.80 22.09 -3.54
C CYS A 56 16.56 21.39 -4.10
N GLU A 57 16.79 20.52 -5.08
CA GLU A 57 15.74 19.74 -5.73
C GLU A 57 16.21 18.34 -6.10
N ILE A 58 15.30 17.37 -6.02
CA ILE A 58 15.55 16.01 -6.52
C ILE A 58 15.44 16.04 -8.04
N THR A 59 16.48 15.60 -8.74
CA THR A 59 16.55 15.62 -10.21
C THR A 59 16.17 14.29 -10.84
N GLU A 60 16.45 13.20 -10.14
CA GLU A 60 16.29 11.85 -10.67
C GLU A 60 16.08 10.85 -9.53
N VAL A 61 15.19 9.87 -9.75
CA VAL A 61 15.08 8.67 -8.92
C VAL A 61 15.72 7.51 -9.69
N SER A 62 16.97 7.21 -9.38
CA SER A 62 17.80 6.23 -10.09
C SER A 62 17.52 4.78 -9.67
N LYS A 63 16.98 4.57 -8.47
CA LYS A 63 16.52 3.26 -7.99
C LYS A 63 15.21 3.40 -7.22
N LEU A 64 14.25 2.53 -7.54
CA LEU A 64 12.99 2.39 -6.82
C LEU A 64 12.53 0.94 -6.91
N GLU A 65 13.08 0.09 -6.05
CA GLU A 65 12.81 -1.35 -6.01
C GLU A 65 12.13 -1.68 -4.69
N GLY A 66 11.12 -2.54 -4.72
CA GLY A 66 10.35 -2.83 -3.53
C GLY A 66 9.01 -3.45 -3.85
N GLU A 67 8.22 -3.64 -2.81
CA GLU A 67 6.86 -4.17 -2.90
C GLU A 67 5.92 -3.39 -1.98
N ALA A 68 4.65 -3.37 -2.36
CA ALA A 68 3.59 -2.83 -1.52
C ALA A 68 2.30 -3.64 -1.74
N SER A 69 1.70 -4.11 -0.65
CA SER A 69 0.42 -4.79 -0.70
C SER A 69 -0.56 -4.29 0.36
N ILE A 70 -1.84 -4.30 -0.03
CA ILE A 70 -2.96 -3.96 0.85
C ILE A 70 -3.69 -5.24 1.17
N ASN A 71 -3.80 -5.53 2.45
CA ASN A 71 -4.46 -6.71 2.97
C ASN A 71 -5.71 -6.32 3.72
N ASN A 72 -6.80 -7.07 3.53
CA ASN A 72 -8.00 -6.91 4.33
C ASN A 72 -8.24 -8.16 5.14
N ARG A 73 -8.45 -7.99 6.46
CA ARG A 73 -8.76 -9.09 7.37
C ARG A 73 -9.67 -8.60 8.47
N LYS A 74 -10.81 -9.28 8.66
CA LYS A 74 -11.80 -8.93 9.71
C LYS A 74 -12.21 -7.45 9.64
N GLY A 75 -12.37 -6.91 8.43
CA GLY A 75 -12.74 -5.50 8.21
C GLY A 75 -11.65 -4.48 8.51
N LYS A 76 -10.41 -4.92 8.76
CA LYS A 76 -9.25 -4.04 8.95
C LYS A 76 -8.34 -4.08 7.73
N LEU A 77 -7.96 -2.90 7.26
CA LEU A 77 -6.88 -2.76 6.28
C LEU A 77 -5.53 -2.87 6.98
N ILE A 78 -4.64 -3.64 6.40
CA ILE A 78 -3.27 -3.87 6.82
C ILE A 78 -2.39 -3.55 5.61
N PHE A 79 -1.35 -2.76 5.83
CA PHE A 79 -0.46 -2.32 4.76
C PHE A 79 0.91 -2.94 5.00
N PHE A 80 1.46 -3.59 3.97
CA PHE A 80 2.86 -4.01 3.94
C PHE A 80 3.54 -3.28 2.82
N TYR A 81 4.72 -2.74 3.10
CA TYR A 81 5.54 -2.13 2.09
C TYR A 81 7.01 -2.18 2.51
N GLU A 82 7.87 -2.34 1.52
CA GLU A 82 9.31 -2.24 1.64
C GLU A 82 9.84 -1.61 0.35
N TRP A 83 10.73 -0.62 0.47
CA TRP A 83 11.29 0.08 -0.68
C TRP A 83 12.76 0.40 -0.44
N ASP A 84 13.61 0.05 -1.42
CA ASP A 84 14.98 0.54 -1.59
C ASP A 84 14.97 1.66 -2.65
N VAL A 85 15.25 2.87 -2.19
CA VAL A 85 15.16 4.10 -2.99
C VAL A 85 16.53 4.76 -3.09
N LYS A 86 16.95 5.09 -4.32
CA LYS A 86 18.10 5.96 -4.58
C LYS A 86 17.68 7.11 -5.47
N ALA A 87 18.03 8.31 -5.04
CA ALA A 87 17.73 9.54 -5.76
C ALA A 87 18.96 10.46 -5.80
N THR A 88 19.06 11.21 -6.89
CA THR A 88 20.06 12.25 -7.10
C THR A 88 19.40 13.61 -6.91
N TRP A 89 20.09 14.52 -6.26
CA TRP A 89 19.63 15.89 -6.04
C TRP A 89 20.72 16.88 -6.45
N LYS A 90 20.30 18.10 -6.76
CA LYS A 90 21.21 19.24 -7.00
C LYS A 90 20.80 20.39 -6.10
N GLY A 91 21.77 21.23 -5.75
CA GLY A 91 21.51 22.44 -4.98
C GLY A 91 22.38 23.61 -5.42
N LYS A 92 21.92 24.82 -5.11
CA LYS A 92 22.61 26.08 -5.36
C LYS A 92 22.62 26.90 -4.08
N LEU A 93 23.79 27.43 -3.73
CA LEU A 93 23.95 28.39 -2.63
C LEU A 93 23.80 29.83 -3.16
N PHE A 94 23.28 30.72 -2.32
CA PHE A 94 23.13 32.15 -2.61
C PHE A 94 24.28 33.00 -2.10
#